data_AF-A0A954ICE8-F1
#
_entry.id   AF-A0A954ICE8-F1
#
_cell.length_a   1.000
_cell.length_b   1.000
_cell.length_c   1.000
_cell.angle_alpha   90.00
_cell.angle_beta   90.00
_cell.angle_gamma   90.00
#
_symmetry.space_group_name_H-M   'P 1'
#
loop_
_entity.id
_entity.type
_entity.pdbx_description
1 polymer ?
#
loop_
_entity_poly.entity_id
_entity_poly.type
_entity_poly.pdbx_seq_one_letter_code
_entity_poly.pdbx_strand_id
1 'polypeptide(L)'
;VVLQSGVVTVDGNLENSGTIIFSNPTGGSLRTELELNQGLLTNNADGIIRVQTGGDTLAFLHEANVANVGAIHVESGRFGYSGFFTNRGDISVESGAVFRVTQVGSEFYQEDGRLDVADRLSFNASLFAYNGGEVDGVVDLQDTTLSFGDRTAGSSTFLLTGSNTLEGDVPAGVTLQLESQTPGILSRLTANQSFSNHGVIQLGTGVSAGNIDLIVNGSRTFTNAADGTITIEGAGGTRNLLAALNNQGTLASSVNWNLGRTGTSTELHRNRGVMVTNETVNIRGLSFLNESGGVIEATGTWNLNSTAFTSSGIFSPGGQGIAASWTITGSLTLTSLSEIQCDLGGTQAGAEFDQINVSGVVDLGGVLHCELTDGFVPIIGDSHLIVTYSTATSDFDAITGLDSGVT
;
A
#
# COMPACT_ATOMS: atom_id res chain seq x y z
N VAL A 1 -0.06 -11.85 -41.45
CA VAL A 1 1.36 -12.19 -41.66
C VAL A 1 1.81 -13.14 -40.55
N VAL A 2 2.60 -14.16 -40.87
CA VAL A 2 3.24 -15.02 -39.87
C VAL A 2 4.73 -14.70 -39.87
N LEU A 3 5.23 -14.24 -38.72
CA LEU A 3 6.64 -13.98 -38.47
C LEU A 3 7.23 -15.24 -37.84
N GLN A 4 8.24 -15.81 -38.50
CA GLN A 4 9.00 -16.95 -37.98
C GLN A 4 10.39 -16.47 -37.54
N SER A 5 11.04 -17.26 -36.68
CA SER A 5 12.40 -17.05 -36.16
C SER A 5 13.29 -16.13 -37.02
N GLY A 6 13.68 -14.97 -36.49
CA GLY A 6 14.44 -13.95 -37.19
C GLY A 6 13.94 -12.54 -36.90
N VAL A 7 14.54 -11.57 -37.59
CA VAL A 7 14.17 -10.16 -37.52
C VAL A 7 13.50 -9.77 -38.84
N VAL A 8 12.31 -9.18 -38.75
CA VAL A 8 11.64 -8.52 -39.87
C VAL A 8 11.68 -7.02 -39.59
N THR A 9 12.38 -6.28 -40.44
CA THR A 9 12.48 -4.82 -40.33
C THR A 9 11.47 -4.17 -41.29
N VAL A 10 10.72 -3.21 -40.79
CA VAL A 10 9.81 -2.36 -41.56
C VAL A 10 10.28 -0.92 -41.41
N ASP A 11 10.62 -0.29 -42.52
CA ASP A 11 11.00 1.13 -42.52
C ASP A 11 9.73 2.00 -42.47
N GLY A 12 9.46 2.60 -41.32
CA GLY A 12 8.36 3.52 -41.10
C GLY A 12 7.19 2.92 -40.31
N ASN A 13 5.97 3.39 -40.60
CA ASN A 13 4.77 2.98 -39.87
C ASN A 13 4.17 1.69 -40.43
N LEU A 14 3.55 0.90 -39.56
CA LEU A 14 2.82 -0.31 -39.92
C LEU A 14 1.38 -0.22 -39.39
N GLU A 15 0.41 -0.38 -40.27
CA GLU A 15 -1.00 -0.53 -39.88
C GLU A 15 -1.41 -2.00 -40.00
N ASN A 16 -1.97 -2.55 -38.93
CA ASN A 16 -2.51 -3.89 -38.90
C ASN A 16 -4.04 -3.86 -38.73
N SER A 17 -4.75 -4.26 -39.78
CA SER A 17 -6.19 -4.59 -39.77
C SER A 17 -6.46 -6.08 -40.01
N GLY A 18 -5.41 -6.90 -40.00
CA GLY A 18 -5.51 -8.34 -40.15
C GLY A 18 -4.89 -9.06 -38.96
N THR A 19 -4.33 -10.24 -39.19
CA THR A 19 -3.65 -10.98 -38.12
C THR A 19 -2.13 -10.97 -38.34
N ILE A 20 -1.37 -10.52 -37.35
CA ILE A 20 0.08 -10.75 -37.24
C ILE A 20 0.29 -11.87 -36.22
N ILE A 21 1.08 -12.90 -36.58
CA ILE A 21 1.37 -14.03 -35.69
C ILE A 21 2.88 -14.12 -35.52
N PHE A 22 3.38 -13.96 -34.29
CA PHE A 22 4.73 -14.36 -33.92
C PHE A 22 4.73 -15.86 -33.64
N SER A 23 5.36 -16.66 -34.50
CA SER A 23 5.33 -18.12 -34.40
C SER A 23 6.73 -18.71 -34.34
N ASN A 24 7.06 -19.35 -33.22
CA ASN A 24 8.25 -20.20 -33.09
C ASN A 24 7.95 -21.42 -32.19
N PRO A 25 7.22 -22.42 -32.69
CA PRO A 25 6.67 -23.49 -31.86
C PRO A 25 7.73 -24.47 -31.35
N THR A 26 8.88 -24.60 -32.03
CA THR A 26 9.96 -25.49 -31.63
C THR A 26 10.82 -24.93 -30.49
N GLY A 27 10.65 -23.64 -30.17
CA GLY A 27 11.48 -22.93 -29.19
C GLY A 27 12.93 -22.74 -29.63
N GLY A 28 13.76 -22.24 -28.72
CA GLY A 28 15.20 -22.04 -28.90
C GLY A 28 15.68 -20.60 -28.66
N SER A 29 16.98 -20.36 -28.83
CA SER A 29 17.61 -19.05 -28.56
C SER A 29 17.28 -17.96 -29.59
N LEU A 30 16.66 -18.31 -30.72
CA LEU A 30 16.31 -17.35 -31.76
C LEU A 30 14.99 -16.67 -31.42
N ARG A 31 15.05 -15.35 -31.24
CA ARG A 31 13.87 -14.48 -31.05
C ARG A 31 13.12 -14.28 -32.37
N THR A 32 11.82 -14.00 -32.26
CA THR A 32 11.00 -13.56 -33.40
C THR A 32 10.74 -12.07 -33.21
N GLU A 33 11.30 -11.26 -34.08
CA GLU A 33 11.40 -9.82 -33.88
C GLU A 33 10.80 -9.06 -35.05
N LEU A 34 10.00 -8.05 -34.73
CA LEU A 34 9.50 -7.05 -35.68
C LEU A 34 10.10 -5.71 -35.28
N GLU A 35 10.93 -5.15 -36.15
CA GLU A 35 11.66 -3.91 -35.91
C GLU A 35 11.09 -2.79 -36.77
N LEU A 36 10.81 -1.63 -36.16
CA LEU A 36 10.22 -0.47 -36.86
C LEU A 36 11.12 0.78 -36.89
N ASN A 37 12.35 0.73 -36.35
CA ASN A 37 13.28 1.86 -36.35
C ASN A 37 12.64 3.17 -35.84
N GLN A 38 11.94 3.12 -34.70
CA GLN A 38 11.13 4.17 -34.07
C GLN A 38 9.79 4.51 -34.77
N GLY A 39 9.38 3.70 -35.75
CA GLY A 39 8.08 3.79 -36.41
C GLY A 39 6.90 3.39 -35.51
N LEU A 40 5.69 3.77 -35.93
CA LEU A 40 4.45 3.44 -35.23
C LEU A 40 3.79 2.20 -35.83
N LEU A 41 3.61 1.16 -34.99
CA LEU A 41 2.69 0.06 -35.22
C LEU A 41 1.31 0.43 -34.69
N THR A 42 0.34 0.61 -35.58
CA THR A 42 -1.08 0.74 -35.22
C THR A 42 -1.78 -0.60 -35.42
N ASN A 43 -2.20 -1.24 -34.32
CA ASN A 43 -3.09 -2.39 -34.38
C ASN A 43 -4.53 -1.86 -34.35
N ASN A 44 -5.16 -1.78 -35.51
CA ASN A 44 -6.51 -1.24 -35.68
C ASN A 44 -7.55 -2.10 -34.93
N ALA A 45 -8.78 -1.62 -34.79
CA ALA A 45 -9.83 -2.30 -34.04
C ALA A 45 -10.14 -3.74 -34.52
N ASP A 46 -9.93 -4.02 -35.80
CA ASP A 46 -10.04 -5.35 -36.42
C ASP A 46 -8.72 -6.14 -36.45
N GLY A 47 -7.62 -5.48 -36.08
CA GLY A 47 -6.29 -6.05 -36.02
C GLY A 47 -6.11 -7.00 -34.84
N ILE A 48 -5.46 -8.12 -35.11
CA ILE A 48 -5.11 -9.14 -34.11
C ILE A 48 -3.59 -9.37 -34.18
N ILE A 49 -2.93 -9.35 -33.02
CA ILE A 49 -1.55 -9.82 -32.86
C ILE A 49 -1.57 -11.06 -31.96
N ARG A 50 -1.01 -12.18 -32.43
CA ARG A 50 -0.91 -13.43 -31.65
C ARG A 50 0.55 -13.77 -31.39
N VAL A 51 0.87 -14.16 -30.17
CA VAL A 51 2.20 -14.66 -29.79
C VAL A 51 2.09 -16.14 -29.45
N GLN A 52 2.74 -16.96 -30.28
CA GLN A 52 2.72 -18.41 -30.22
C GLN A 52 4.16 -18.94 -30.31
N THR A 53 4.93 -18.81 -29.22
CA THR A 53 6.32 -19.26 -29.16
C THR A 53 6.51 -20.38 -28.13
N GLY A 54 7.41 -21.32 -28.43
CA GLY A 54 7.71 -22.46 -27.58
C GLY A 54 8.71 -22.11 -26.48
N GLY A 55 8.44 -22.55 -25.26
CA GLY A 55 9.34 -22.38 -24.11
C GLY A 55 9.61 -20.91 -23.78
N ASP A 56 10.88 -20.55 -23.55
CA ASP A 56 11.32 -19.20 -23.18
C ASP A 56 11.60 -18.27 -24.37
N THR A 57 11.23 -18.67 -25.59
CA THR A 57 11.50 -17.89 -26.79
C THR A 57 10.74 -16.57 -26.79
N LEU A 58 11.49 -15.48 -27.00
CA LEU A 58 10.97 -14.11 -27.01
C LEU A 58 10.41 -13.73 -28.37
N ALA A 59 9.15 -13.33 -28.41
CA ALA A 59 8.58 -12.46 -29.43
C ALA A 59 8.77 -10.99 -29.02
N PHE A 60 9.32 -10.16 -29.90
CA PHE A 60 9.71 -8.80 -29.56
C PHE A 60 9.29 -7.77 -30.61
N LEU A 61 8.71 -6.67 -30.16
CA LEU A 61 8.55 -5.45 -30.95
C LEU A 61 9.73 -4.52 -30.67
N HIS A 62 10.70 -4.48 -31.57
CA HIS A 62 11.94 -3.73 -31.37
C HIS A 62 11.85 -2.32 -31.93
N GLU A 63 12.18 -1.33 -31.09
CA GLU A 63 12.16 0.08 -31.47
C GLU A 63 10.86 0.46 -32.17
N ALA A 64 9.74 0.07 -31.58
CA ALA A 64 8.43 0.18 -32.17
C ALA A 64 7.50 0.87 -31.18
N ASN A 65 7.00 2.04 -31.57
CA ASN A 65 5.89 2.64 -30.85
C ASN A 65 4.62 1.87 -31.21
N VAL A 66 3.78 1.56 -30.24
CA VAL A 66 2.60 0.73 -30.45
C VAL A 66 1.35 1.49 -30.03
N ALA A 67 0.37 1.58 -30.92
CA ALA A 67 -0.98 1.98 -30.61
C ALA A 67 -1.90 0.76 -30.82
N ASN A 68 -2.34 0.15 -29.72
CA ASN A 68 -3.26 -0.99 -29.78
C ASN A 68 -4.71 -0.53 -29.58
N VAL A 69 -5.54 -0.74 -30.58
CA VAL A 69 -7.01 -0.57 -30.52
C VAL A 69 -7.72 -1.90 -30.74
N GLY A 70 -7.07 -2.86 -31.41
CA GLY A 70 -7.55 -4.22 -31.58
C GLY A 70 -7.14 -5.16 -30.45
N ALA A 71 -6.89 -6.43 -30.79
CA ALA A 71 -6.56 -7.47 -29.84
C ALA A 71 -5.10 -7.92 -29.92
N ILE A 72 -4.48 -8.15 -28.77
CA ILE A 72 -3.18 -8.82 -28.64
C ILE A 72 -3.34 -10.01 -27.71
N HIS A 73 -3.06 -11.20 -28.21
CA HIS A 73 -3.13 -12.44 -27.45
C HIS A 73 -1.74 -13.03 -27.28
N VAL A 74 -1.26 -13.06 -26.04
CA VAL A 74 -0.03 -13.75 -25.65
C VAL A 74 -0.41 -15.15 -25.17
N GLU A 75 -0.46 -16.09 -26.10
CA GLU A 75 -0.97 -17.46 -25.86
C GLU A 75 0.09 -18.41 -25.32
N SER A 76 1.36 -18.14 -25.65
CA SER A 76 2.49 -18.92 -25.15
C SER A 76 3.80 -18.17 -25.27
N GLY A 77 4.78 -18.58 -24.46
CA GLY A 77 6.12 -18.04 -24.46
C GLY A 77 6.21 -16.65 -23.87
N ARG A 78 7.05 -15.79 -24.46
CA ARG A 78 7.34 -14.45 -23.93
C ARG A 78 7.08 -13.37 -24.97
N PHE A 79 6.39 -12.33 -24.58
CA PHE A 79 6.21 -11.11 -25.36
C PHE A 79 6.90 -9.93 -24.69
N GLY A 80 7.52 -9.05 -25.47
CA GLY A 80 8.09 -7.81 -24.99
C GLY A 80 8.16 -6.77 -26.11
N TYR A 81 8.44 -5.53 -25.73
CA TYR A 81 8.62 -4.43 -26.68
C TYR A 81 9.65 -3.42 -26.16
N SER A 82 10.03 -2.48 -27.02
CA SER A 82 10.71 -1.26 -26.64
C SER A 82 10.18 -0.02 -27.36
N GLY A 83 10.13 1.09 -26.63
CA GLY A 83 9.51 2.35 -27.08
C GLY A 83 8.26 2.68 -26.25
N PHE A 84 7.33 3.42 -26.85
CA PHE A 84 6.05 3.80 -26.25
C PHE A 84 4.96 2.81 -26.64
N PHE A 85 4.18 2.34 -25.67
CA PHE A 85 3.04 1.46 -25.93
C PHE A 85 1.76 2.06 -25.34
N THR A 86 0.78 2.36 -26.17
CA THR A 86 -0.55 2.79 -25.76
C THR A 86 -1.55 1.68 -26.04
N ASN A 87 -2.22 1.20 -24.99
CA ASN A 87 -3.33 0.27 -25.10
C ASN A 87 -4.68 0.98 -24.93
N ARG A 88 -5.57 0.75 -25.90
CA ARG A 88 -6.99 1.09 -25.89
C ARG A 88 -7.88 -0.09 -26.32
N GLY A 89 -7.27 -1.26 -26.55
CA GLY A 89 -7.94 -2.48 -26.97
C GLY A 89 -7.74 -3.59 -25.95
N ASP A 90 -7.82 -4.83 -26.42
CA ASP A 90 -7.71 -6.00 -25.55
C ASP A 90 -6.28 -6.57 -25.60
N ILE A 91 -5.71 -6.81 -24.43
CA ILE A 91 -4.48 -7.58 -24.26
C ILE A 91 -4.79 -8.72 -23.31
N SER A 92 -4.57 -9.95 -23.76
CA SER A 92 -4.71 -11.14 -22.91
C SER A 92 -3.40 -11.91 -22.82
N VAL A 93 -2.98 -12.27 -21.61
CA VAL A 93 -1.83 -13.14 -21.34
C VAL A 93 -2.36 -14.45 -20.76
N GLU A 94 -2.28 -15.51 -21.55
CA GLU A 94 -2.74 -16.85 -21.14
C GLU A 94 -1.80 -17.47 -20.09
N SER A 95 -2.31 -18.44 -19.34
CA SER A 95 -1.51 -19.13 -18.32
C SER A 95 -0.31 -19.85 -18.94
N GLY A 96 0.84 -19.75 -18.28
CA GLY A 96 2.15 -20.20 -18.76
C GLY A 96 2.85 -19.20 -19.69
N ALA A 97 2.16 -18.17 -20.18
CA ALA A 97 2.75 -17.11 -21.00
C ALA A 97 3.18 -15.91 -20.14
N VAL A 98 4.10 -15.10 -20.68
CA VAL A 98 4.63 -13.93 -19.97
C VAL A 98 4.67 -12.73 -20.90
N PHE A 99 4.06 -11.63 -20.47
CA PHE A 99 4.34 -10.32 -21.04
C PHE A 99 5.36 -9.62 -20.14
N ARG A 100 6.55 -9.33 -20.67
CA ARG A 100 7.65 -8.74 -19.91
C ARG A 100 8.31 -7.59 -20.65
N VAL A 101 8.46 -6.47 -19.94
CA VAL A 101 9.13 -5.26 -20.41
C VAL A 101 10.38 -5.04 -19.55
N THR A 102 11.56 -5.23 -20.13
CA THR A 102 12.85 -5.09 -19.43
C THR A 102 13.77 -4.05 -20.04
N GLN A 103 13.38 -3.46 -21.16
CA GLN A 103 14.20 -2.45 -21.80
C GLN A 103 14.00 -1.12 -21.07
N VAL A 104 15.07 -0.67 -20.40
CA VAL A 104 15.05 0.55 -19.61
C VAL A 104 14.55 1.73 -20.44
N GLY A 105 13.63 2.50 -19.85
CA GLY A 105 13.02 3.66 -20.50
C GLY A 105 11.88 3.35 -21.45
N SER A 106 11.41 2.09 -21.52
CA SER A 106 10.15 1.78 -22.20
C SER A 106 8.96 2.27 -21.38
N GLU A 107 7.88 2.62 -22.06
CA GLU A 107 6.69 3.18 -21.43
C GLU A 107 5.43 2.42 -21.85
N PHE A 108 4.53 2.16 -20.91
CA PHE A 108 3.23 1.55 -21.16
C PHE A 108 2.12 2.46 -20.64
N TYR A 109 1.13 2.71 -21.49
CA TYR A 109 -0.03 3.54 -21.21
C TYR A 109 -1.29 2.69 -21.40
N GLN A 110 -1.92 2.32 -20.30
CA GLN A 110 -3.24 1.69 -20.29
C GLN A 110 -4.28 2.80 -20.28
N GLU A 111 -4.83 3.17 -21.44
CA GLU A 111 -5.78 4.29 -21.58
C GLU A 111 -7.24 3.85 -21.65
N ASP A 112 -7.49 2.66 -22.22
CA ASP A 112 -8.83 2.04 -22.33
C ASP A 112 -8.70 0.53 -22.63
N GLY A 113 -9.82 -0.16 -22.79
CA GLY A 113 -9.86 -1.59 -23.11
C GLY A 113 -9.50 -2.46 -21.91
N ARG A 114 -9.22 -3.74 -22.16
CA ARG A 114 -8.96 -4.73 -21.10
C ARG A 114 -7.51 -5.23 -21.18
N LEU A 115 -6.86 -5.27 -20.02
CA LEU A 115 -5.60 -5.96 -19.81
C LEU A 115 -5.86 -7.15 -18.88
N ASP A 116 -5.91 -8.34 -19.46
CA ASP A 116 -6.24 -9.59 -18.77
C ASP A 116 -4.97 -10.45 -18.61
N VAL A 117 -4.51 -10.61 -17.38
CA VAL A 117 -3.24 -11.25 -17.06
C VAL A 117 -3.47 -12.45 -16.16
N ALA A 118 -3.49 -13.66 -16.75
CA ALA A 118 -3.70 -14.89 -16.00
C ALA A 118 -2.52 -15.22 -15.07
N ASP A 119 -1.29 -15.01 -15.55
CA ASP A 119 -0.06 -15.37 -14.83
C ASP A 119 0.79 -14.15 -14.50
N ARG A 120 1.54 -13.61 -15.47
CA ARG A 120 2.52 -12.56 -15.20
C ARG A 120 2.64 -11.53 -16.30
N LEU A 121 2.36 -10.29 -15.93
CA LEU A 121 2.78 -9.08 -16.63
C LEU A 121 3.83 -8.39 -15.77
N SER A 122 5.03 -8.17 -16.32
CA SER A 122 6.15 -7.63 -15.53
C SER A 122 6.86 -6.49 -16.23
N PHE A 123 7.13 -5.43 -15.46
CA PHE A 123 7.90 -4.26 -15.88
C PHE A 123 9.15 -4.14 -15.03
N ASN A 124 10.28 -3.83 -15.67
CA ASN A 124 11.55 -3.56 -15.02
C ASN A 124 12.15 -2.26 -15.57
N ALA A 125 12.49 -1.31 -14.69
CA ALA A 125 13.15 -0.05 -15.05
C ALA A 125 12.41 0.76 -16.14
N SER A 126 11.07 0.79 -16.06
CA SER A 126 10.17 1.34 -17.10
C SER A 126 9.15 2.33 -16.50
N LEU A 127 8.21 2.82 -17.31
CA LEU A 127 6.99 3.52 -16.87
C LEU A 127 5.75 2.64 -17.13
N PHE A 128 4.87 2.55 -16.14
CA PHE A 128 3.50 2.06 -16.28
C PHE A 128 2.53 3.18 -15.89
N ALA A 129 1.76 3.67 -16.86
CA ALA A 129 0.72 4.66 -16.66
C ALA A 129 -0.66 4.01 -16.79
N TYR A 130 -1.37 3.90 -15.66
CA TYR A 130 -2.76 3.44 -15.65
C TYR A 130 -3.69 4.64 -15.76
N ASN A 131 -4.13 4.93 -16.98
CA ASN A 131 -4.94 6.10 -17.29
C ASN A 131 -6.43 5.79 -17.51
N GLY A 132 -6.80 4.51 -17.69
CA GLY A 132 -8.19 4.06 -17.86
C GLY A 132 -8.29 2.61 -18.37
N GLY A 133 -9.51 2.13 -18.57
CA GLY A 133 -9.79 0.72 -18.94
C GLY A 133 -9.85 -0.22 -17.73
N GLU A 134 -9.72 -1.52 -17.98
CA GLU A 134 -9.71 -2.58 -16.96
C GLU A 134 -8.33 -3.26 -16.91
N VAL A 135 -7.85 -3.55 -15.71
CA VAL A 135 -6.66 -4.40 -15.48
C VAL A 135 -7.07 -5.55 -14.56
N ASP A 136 -7.20 -6.74 -15.14
CA ASP A 136 -7.55 -7.97 -14.45
C ASP A 136 -6.28 -8.82 -14.24
N GLY A 137 -5.96 -9.14 -12.99
CA GLY A 137 -4.72 -9.80 -12.60
C GLY A 137 -3.74 -8.89 -11.86
N VAL A 138 -2.50 -9.39 -11.68
CA VAL A 138 -1.42 -8.69 -10.96
C VAL A 138 -0.37 -8.17 -11.94
N VAL A 139 -0.03 -6.90 -11.82
CA VAL A 139 1.06 -6.27 -12.57
C VAL A 139 2.30 -6.17 -11.67
N ASP A 140 3.35 -6.90 -12.03
CA ASP A 140 4.63 -6.91 -11.32
C ASP A 140 5.49 -5.73 -11.76
N LEU A 141 5.77 -4.80 -10.86
CA LEU A 141 6.62 -3.64 -11.11
C LEU A 141 7.92 -3.77 -10.32
N GLN A 142 9.04 -3.69 -11.03
CA GLN A 142 10.37 -3.64 -10.47
C GLN A 142 11.11 -2.40 -10.94
N ASP A 143 11.63 -1.60 -10.02
CA ASP A 143 12.39 -0.39 -10.34
C ASP A 143 11.66 0.56 -11.31
N THR A 144 10.33 0.59 -11.25
CA THR A 144 9.44 1.18 -12.26
C THR A 144 8.71 2.40 -11.72
N THR A 145 8.41 3.35 -12.60
CA THR A 145 7.49 4.45 -12.28
C THR A 145 6.06 4.00 -12.54
N LEU A 146 5.20 4.09 -11.54
CA LEU A 146 3.76 3.86 -11.62
C LEU A 146 3.05 5.22 -11.55
N SER A 147 2.22 5.49 -12.55
CA SER A 147 1.37 6.70 -12.57
C SER A 147 -0.09 6.34 -12.76
N PHE A 148 -0.97 7.17 -12.20
CA PHE A 148 -2.42 7.05 -12.34
C PHE A 148 -3.01 8.29 -12.99
N GLY A 149 -3.91 8.09 -13.96
CA GLY A 149 -4.70 9.14 -14.58
C GLY A 149 -6.12 9.24 -14.02
N ASP A 150 -6.84 10.31 -14.35
CA ASP A 150 -8.15 10.63 -13.77
C ASP A 150 -9.29 9.66 -14.14
N ARG A 151 -9.08 8.75 -15.10
CA ARG A 151 -10.12 7.83 -15.62
C ARG A 151 -9.89 6.38 -15.20
N THR A 152 -9.04 6.12 -14.22
CA THR A 152 -8.87 4.78 -13.64
C THR A 152 -10.20 4.28 -13.07
N ALA A 153 -10.67 3.15 -13.57
CA ALA A 153 -11.88 2.49 -13.10
C ALA A 153 -11.58 1.02 -12.82
N GLY A 154 -12.32 0.42 -11.88
CA GLY A 154 -12.20 -1.00 -11.57
C GLY A 154 -11.10 -1.34 -10.56
N SER A 155 -11.08 -2.61 -10.18
CA SER A 155 -10.12 -3.16 -9.21
C SER A 155 -8.87 -3.65 -9.92
N SER A 156 -7.68 -3.31 -9.40
CA SER A 156 -6.41 -3.75 -9.97
C SER A 156 -5.34 -3.87 -8.90
N THR A 157 -4.41 -4.82 -9.04
CA THR A 157 -3.32 -5.01 -8.09
C THR A 157 -1.96 -4.80 -8.75
N PHE A 158 -1.13 -3.96 -8.13
CA PHE A 158 0.26 -3.73 -8.51
C PHE A 158 1.19 -4.29 -7.44
N LEU A 159 2.00 -5.29 -7.80
CA LEU A 159 3.04 -5.83 -6.94
C LEU A 159 4.33 -5.03 -7.14
N LEU A 160 4.76 -4.32 -6.11
CA LEU A 160 5.89 -3.40 -6.14
C LEU A 160 7.11 -4.03 -5.47
N THR A 161 8.15 -4.31 -6.27
CA THR A 161 9.43 -4.88 -5.83
C THR A 161 10.60 -3.97 -6.21
N GLY A 162 11.72 -4.02 -5.49
CA GLY A 162 12.84 -3.11 -5.79
C GLY A 162 12.47 -1.64 -5.50
N SER A 163 12.98 -0.70 -6.28
CA SER A 163 12.84 0.75 -6.04
C SER A 163 11.87 1.43 -7.02
N ASN A 164 10.58 1.45 -6.70
CA ASN A 164 9.55 2.06 -7.53
C ASN A 164 9.29 3.53 -7.19
N THR A 165 8.78 4.28 -8.17
CA THR A 165 8.31 5.67 -8.01
C THR A 165 6.80 5.73 -8.22
N LEU A 166 6.09 6.47 -7.38
CA LEU A 166 4.65 6.74 -7.52
C LEU A 166 4.44 8.18 -7.98
N GLU A 167 3.61 8.35 -9.01
CA GLU A 167 3.14 9.65 -9.51
C GLU A 167 1.61 9.69 -9.50
N GLY A 168 1.04 10.70 -8.85
CA GLY A 168 -0.42 10.83 -8.68
C GLY A 168 -0.97 10.14 -7.43
N ASP A 169 -2.28 10.28 -7.26
CA ASP A 169 -3.05 9.67 -6.17
C ASP A 169 -3.36 8.21 -6.50
N VAL A 170 -3.47 7.36 -5.46
CA VAL A 170 -3.88 5.95 -5.63
C VAL A 170 -5.41 5.91 -5.69
N PRO A 171 -6.02 5.50 -6.82
CA PRO A 171 -7.47 5.49 -6.98
C PRO A 171 -8.16 4.42 -6.12
N ALA A 172 -9.46 4.61 -5.88
CA ALA A 172 -10.29 3.58 -5.27
C ALA A 172 -10.31 2.30 -6.13
N GLY A 173 -10.33 1.13 -5.49
CA GLY A 173 -10.24 -0.18 -6.15
C GLY A 173 -8.81 -0.63 -6.49
N VAL A 174 -7.83 0.28 -6.48
CA VAL A 174 -6.42 -0.08 -6.71
C VAL A 174 -5.77 -0.59 -5.41
N THR A 175 -5.02 -1.68 -5.53
CA THR A 175 -4.18 -2.22 -4.46
C THR A 175 -2.71 -2.09 -4.86
N LEU A 176 -1.92 -1.39 -4.05
CA LEU A 176 -0.45 -1.39 -4.12
C LEU A 176 0.09 -2.35 -3.07
N GLN A 177 0.69 -3.45 -3.51
CA GLN A 177 1.33 -4.41 -2.63
C GLN A 177 2.84 -4.25 -2.69
N LEU A 178 3.45 -3.69 -1.64
CA LEU A 178 4.89 -3.56 -1.54
C LEU A 178 5.46 -4.83 -0.92
N GLU A 179 6.25 -5.58 -1.68
CA GLU A 179 6.85 -6.82 -1.22
C GLU A 179 8.36 -6.87 -1.50
N SER A 180 9.14 -7.33 -0.51
CA SER A 180 10.49 -7.80 -0.75
C SER A 180 10.46 -9.27 -1.15
N GLN A 181 11.02 -9.61 -2.31
CA GLN A 181 11.12 -10.99 -2.80
C GLN A 181 12.43 -11.69 -2.40
N THR A 182 13.39 -10.99 -1.78
CA THR A 182 14.69 -11.56 -1.42
C THR A 182 15.14 -11.09 -0.03
N PRO A 183 15.48 -12.00 0.91
CA PRO A 183 15.98 -11.61 2.22
C PRO A 183 17.15 -10.63 2.13
N GLY A 184 17.08 -9.53 2.88
CA GLY A 184 18.12 -8.49 2.92
C GLY A 184 18.07 -7.48 1.77
N ILE A 185 17.20 -7.67 0.77
CA ILE A 185 16.91 -6.66 -0.24
C ILE A 185 15.71 -5.85 0.23
N LEU A 186 15.80 -4.52 0.15
CA LEU A 186 14.66 -3.67 0.48
C LEU A 186 13.77 -3.48 -0.76
N SER A 187 12.46 -3.34 -0.52
CA SER A 187 11.52 -2.79 -1.50
C SER A 187 11.10 -1.41 -1.07
N ARG A 188 11.03 -0.49 -2.03
CA ARG A 188 10.77 0.92 -1.80
C ARG A 188 9.74 1.45 -2.78
N LEU A 189 8.80 2.23 -2.26
CA LEU A 189 7.95 3.11 -3.05
C LEU A 189 8.27 4.56 -2.68
N THR A 190 8.62 5.37 -3.67
CA THR A 190 8.95 6.79 -3.47
C THR A 190 7.95 7.68 -4.19
N ALA A 191 7.32 8.61 -3.47
CA ALA A 191 6.56 9.70 -4.06
C ALA A 191 7.33 11.02 -3.91
N ASN A 192 7.45 11.79 -5.00
CA ASN A 192 8.13 13.09 -5.01
C ASN A 192 7.17 14.29 -4.82
N GLN A 193 5.89 13.99 -4.64
CA GLN A 193 4.81 14.93 -4.39
C GLN A 193 3.94 14.43 -3.23
N SER A 194 3.11 15.32 -2.69
CA SER A 194 1.99 14.85 -1.86
C SER A 194 1.04 14.02 -2.70
N PHE A 195 0.51 12.97 -2.09
CA PHE A 195 -0.50 12.12 -2.72
C PHE A 195 -1.53 11.64 -1.69
N SER A 196 -2.70 11.27 -2.19
CA SER A 196 -3.79 10.66 -1.46
C SER A 196 -3.95 9.20 -1.85
N ASN A 197 -4.19 8.34 -0.86
CA ASN A 197 -4.61 6.97 -1.07
C ASN A 197 -6.13 6.86 -0.89
N HIS A 198 -6.85 6.52 -1.96
CA HIS A 198 -8.27 6.13 -1.94
C HIS A 198 -8.47 4.61 -2.09
N GLY A 199 -7.39 3.87 -2.35
CA GLY A 199 -7.38 2.42 -2.50
C GLY A 199 -6.76 1.71 -1.29
N VAL A 200 -6.03 0.63 -1.56
CA VAL A 200 -5.31 -0.15 -0.55
C VAL A 200 -3.81 -0.02 -0.78
N ILE A 201 -3.07 0.33 0.27
CA ILE A 201 -1.61 0.24 0.29
C ILE A 201 -1.19 -0.76 1.34
N GLN A 202 -0.60 -1.87 0.89
CA GLN A 202 -0.14 -2.96 1.74
C GLN A 202 1.39 -2.93 1.82
N LEU A 203 1.92 -2.71 3.03
CA LEU A 203 3.32 -2.88 3.36
C LEU A 203 3.49 -4.27 3.97
N GLY A 204 3.67 -5.31 3.14
CA GLY A 204 3.71 -6.69 3.59
C GLY A 204 4.70 -7.56 2.82
N THR A 205 5.48 -8.39 3.54
CA THR A 205 6.30 -9.44 2.92
C THR A 205 5.61 -10.79 3.10
N GLY A 206 5.37 -11.51 2.00
CA GLY A 206 4.74 -12.83 2.02
C GLY A 206 5.65 -13.92 2.59
N VAL A 207 6.98 -13.80 2.45
CA VAL A 207 7.91 -14.88 2.85
C VAL A 207 9.37 -14.45 3.08
N SER A 208 9.73 -13.16 2.97
CA SER A 208 11.15 -12.73 3.01
C SER A 208 11.44 -11.55 3.94
N ALA A 209 12.62 -11.57 4.58
CA ALA A 209 13.03 -10.65 5.66
C ALA A 209 13.59 -9.28 5.18
N GLY A 210 13.22 -8.83 3.99
CA GLY A 210 13.65 -7.52 3.46
C GLY A 210 12.86 -6.35 4.06
N ASN A 211 13.48 -5.18 4.11
CA ASN A 211 12.81 -3.96 4.57
C ASN A 211 11.81 -3.46 3.52
N ILE A 212 10.73 -2.82 3.98
CA ILE A 212 9.79 -2.11 3.11
C ILE A 212 9.78 -0.64 3.51
N ASP A 213 10.08 0.23 2.55
CA ASP A 213 10.03 1.68 2.72
C ASP A 213 8.94 2.29 1.83
N LEU A 214 7.96 2.98 2.43
CA LEU A 214 7.16 3.97 1.70
C LEU A 214 7.67 5.36 2.07
N ILE A 215 8.14 6.11 1.07
CA ILE A 215 8.78 7.40 1.25
C ILE A 215 8.01 8.48 0.50
N VAL A 216 7.62 9.54 1.20
CA VAL A 216 7.15 10.78 0.54
C VAL A 216 8.21 11.84 0.74
N ASN A 217 9.00 12.11 -0.29
CA ASN A 217 10.23 12.90 -0.19
C ASN A 217 9.97 14.31 0.31
N GLY A 218 10.83 14.83 1.17
CA GLY A 218 10.65 16.14 1.82
C GLY A 218 9.56 16.14 2.89
N SER A 219 9.19 17.32 3.39
CA SER A 219 8.13 17.49 4.38
C SER A 219 6.72 17.50 3.76
N ARG A 220 6.50 16.72 2.68
CA ARG A 220 5.20 16.60 2.01
C ARG A 220 4.30 15.61 2.76
N THR A 221 3.00 15.80 2.59
CA THR A 221 1.96 15.00 3.23
C THR A 221 1.62 13.76 2.39
N PHE A 222 1.50 12.62 3.06
CA PHE A 222 0.81 11.44 2.59
C PHE A 222 -0.58 11.40 3.24
N THR A 223 -1.64 11.51 2.45
CA THR A 223 -3.01 11.41 2.96
C THR A 223 -3.53 10.00 2.71
N ASN A 224 -3.95 9.30 3.77
CA ASN A 224 -4.84 8.15 3.60
C ASN A 224 -6.26 8.68 3.65
N ALA A 225 -6.94 8.77 2.50
CA ALA A 225 -8.29 9.35 2.42
C ALA A 225 -9.30 8.50 3.19
N ALA A 226 -10.51 9.02 3.41
CA ALA A 226 -11.53 8.36 4.25
C ALA A 226 -11.96 6.96 3.74
N ASP A 227 -11.83 6.73 2.44
CA ASP A 227 -12.05 5.46 1.74
C ASP A 227 -10.76 4.63 1.57
N GLY A 228 -9.61 5.20 1.93
CA GLY A 228 -8.31 4.55 1.83
C GLY A 228 -8.01 3.61 2.99
N THR A 229 -7.30 2.53 2.70
CA THR A 229 -6.76 1.60 3.69
C THR A 229 -5.25 1.45 3.54
N ILE A 230 -4.55 1.49 4.68
CA ILE A 230 -3.14 1.10 4.80
C ILE A 230 -3.08 -0.16 5.67
N THR A 231 -2.45 -1.22 5.18
CA THR A 231 -2.10 -2.39 6.02
C THR A 231 -0.59 -2.51 6.15
N ILE A 232 -0.12 -2.77 7.36
CA ILE A 232 1.30 -2.96 7.68
C ILE A 232 1.44 -4.32 8.35
N GLU A 233 1.96 -5.29 7.62
CA GLU A 233 1.90 -6.71 7.99
C GLU A 233 3.09 -7.53 7.47
N GLY A 234 3.02 -8.85 7.60
CA GLY A 234 4.01 -9.81 7.08
C GLY A 234 5.20 -10.11 7.99
N ALA A 235 6.04 -11.07 7.62
CA ALA A 235 7.12 -11.57 8.49
C ALA A 235 8.52 -11.02 8.14
N GLY A 236 9.31 -10.65 9.16
CA GLY A 236 10.71 -10.22 9.00
C GLY A 236 10.89 -8.83 8.38
N GLY A 237 12.11 -8.30 8.38
CA GLY A 237 12.39 -6.95 7.88
C GLY A 237 11.72 -5.83 8.68
N THR A 238 12.12 -4.59 8.41
CA THR A 238 11.52 -3.38 9.02
C THR A 238 10.55 -2.73 8.05
N ARG A 239 9.41 -2.26 8.56
CA ARG A 239 8.38 -1.56 7.78
C ARG A 239 8.45 -0.09 8.15
N ASN A 240 8.69 0.76 7.15
CA ASN A 240 8.92 2.18 7.35
C ASN A 240 7.94 2.99 6.52
N LEU A 241 7.17 3.84 7.21
CA LEU A 241 6.35 4.87 6.61
C LEU A 241 7.02 6.23 6.83
N LEU A 242 7.82 6.66 5.86
CA LEU A 242 8.68 7.85 5.94
C LEU A 242 8.00 9.05 5.26
N ALA A 243 6.94 9.55 5.89
CA ALA A 243 6.11 10.65 5.39
C ALA A 243 5.44 11.41 6.53
N ALA A 244 4.99 12.65 6.28
CA ALA A 244 4.03 13.31 7.17
C ALA A 244 2.64 12.69 6.89
N LEU A 245 2.22 11.75 7.75
CA LEU A 245 0.98 11.00 7.59
C LEU A 245 -0.23 11.84 8.02
N ASN A 246 -1.25 11.93 7.16
CA ASN A 246 -2.58 12.40 7.46
C ASN A 246 -3.57 11.25 7.26
N ASN A 247 -3.87 10.50 8.32
CA ASN A 247 -4.77 9.36 8.24
C ASN A 247 -6.23 9.80 8.45
N GLN A 248 -7.06 9.71 7.40
CA GLN A 248 -8.50 9.97 7.44
C GLN A 248 -9.32 8.68 7.26
N GLY A 249 -8.74 7.65 6.65
CA GLY A 249 -9.31 6.30 6.54
C GLY A 249 -8.79 5.35 7.59
N THR A 250 -8.50 4.11 7.19
CA THR A 250 -8.03 3.05 8.10
C THR A 250 -6.54 2.78 7.92
N LEU A 251 -5.80 2.74 9.02
CA LEU A 251 -4.45 2.17 9.07
C LEU A 251 -4.47 1.01 10.06
N ALA A 252 -4.12 -0.20 9.61
CA ALA A 252 -4.01 -1.38 10.45
C ALA A 252 -2.59 -1.95 10.43
N SER A 253 -2.07 -2.38 11.58
CA SER A 253 -0.76 -3.01 11.68
C SER A 253 -0.72 -4.21 12.61
N SER A 254 -0.07 -5.28 12.16
CA SER A 254 0.10 -6.55 12.89
C SER A 254 1.57 -6.90 13.18
N VAL A 255 2.49 -5.96 12.92
CA VAL A 255 3.95 -6.17 12.97
C VAL A 255 4.64 -4.92 13.50
N ASN A 256 5.89 -5.04 13.93
CA ASN A 256 6.70 -3.87 14.30
C ASN A 256 6.95 -2.95 13.09
N TRP A 257 6.76 -1.64 13.27
CA TRP A 257 6.97 -0.66 12.20
C TRP A 257 7.42 0.72 12.72
N ASN A 258 7.83 1.58 11.78
CA ASN A 258 8.27 2.95 12.04
C ASN A 258 7.38 3.94 11.28
N LEU A 259 6.90 4.96 12.00
CA LEU A 259 6.29 6.16 11.44
C LEU A 259 7.27 7.33 11.55
N GLY A 260 7.53 8.00 10.43
CA GLY A 260 8.39 9.18 10.38
C GLY A 260 9.88 8.88 10.26
N ARG A 261 10.65 9.90 9.89
CA ARG A 261 12.10 9.81 9.65
C ARG A 261 12.90 9.87 10.94
N THR A 262 14.10 9.27 10.92
CA THR A 262 15.08 9.41 11.99
C THR A 262 15.75 10.79 11.97
N GLY A 263 16.25 11.23 13.12
CA GLY A 263 16.89 12.55 13.27
C GLY A 263 15.90 13.69 13.51
N THR A 264 16.33 14.93 13.27
CA THR A 264 15.49 16.13 13.43
C THR A 264 14.52 16.23 12.26
N SER A 265 13.38 15.55 12.40
CA SER A 265 12.28 15.58 11.43
C SER A 265 11.28 16.70 11.74
N THR A 266 10.65 17.26 10.70
CA THR A 266 9.56 18.24 10.77
C THR A 266 8.19 17.65 10.42
N GLU A 267 8.08 16.32 10.35
CA GLU A 267 6.82 15.65 10.01
C GLU A 267 5.73 15.94 11.06
N LEU A 268 4.55 16.35 10.58
CA LEU A 268 3.36 16.56 11.38
C LEU A 268 2.37 15.44 11.06
N HIS A 269 2.27 14.47 11.95
CA HIS A 269 1.35 13.36 11.82
C HIS A 269 -0.04 13.74 12.35
N ARG A 270 -1.07 13.31 11.65
CA ARG A 270 -2.48 13.50 12.04
C ARG A 270 -3.25 12.20 11.87
N ASN A 271 -4.14 11.93 12.81
CA ASN A 271 -5.13 10.88 12.70
C ASN A 271 -6.52 11.47 12.94
N ARG A 272 -7.41 11.36 11.94
CA ARG A 272 -8.85 11.65 12.02
C ARG A 272 -9.70 10.45 11.60
N GLY A 273 -9.06 9.39 11.10
CA GLY A 273 -9.68 8.10 10.83
C GLY A 273 -9.40 7.10 11.95
N VAL A 274 -9.22 5.84 11.59
CA VAL A 274 -8.97 4.74 12.53
C VAL A 274 -7.53 4.24 12.39
N MET A 275 -6.84 4.10 13.52
CA MET A 275 -5.57 3.37 13.61
C MET A 275 -5.74 2.14 14.49
N VAL A 276 -5.52 0.95 13.93
CA VAL A 276 -5.50 -0.34 14.65
C VAL A 276 -4.07 -0.86 14.71
N THR A 277 -3.46 -0.98 15.89
CA THR A 277 -2.05 -1.37 16.00
C THR A 277 -1.80 -2.40 17.10
N ASN A 278 -1.12 -3.50 16.80
CA ASN A 278 -0.97 -4.60 17.77
C ASN A 278 0.45 -4.78 18.35
N GLU A 279 1.45 -4.35 17.60
CA GLU A 279 2.87 -4.57 17.91
C GLU A 279 3.56 -3.25 18.26
N THR A 280 4.89 -3.17 18.15
CA THR A 280 5.61 -1.92 18.41
C THR A 280 5.52 -0.96 17.23
N VAL A 281 5.02 0.25 17.49
CA VAL A 281 5.08 1.40 16.58
C VAL A 281 6.09 2.41 17.11
N ASN A 282 7.14 2.68 16.34
CA ASN A 282 8.08 3.75 16.66
C ASN A 282 7.69 5.02 15.91
N ILE A 283 7.19 6.02 16.64
CA ILE A 283 6.70 7.27 16.05
C ILE A 283 7.75 8.36 16.26
N ARG A 284 8.10 9.02 15.16
CA ARG A 284 9.03 10.14 15.10
C ARG A 284 8.33 11.33 14.46
N GLY A 285 9.06 12.41 14.23
CA GLY A 285 8.51 13.65 13.67
C GLY A 285 8.40 14.74 14.72
N LEU A 286 7.91 15.89 14.29
CA LEU A 286 7.70 17.05 15.16
C LEU A 286 6.52 16.82 16.10
N SER A 287 5.41 16.28 15.58
CA SER A 287 4.25 15.95 16.39
C SER A 287 3.39 14.86 15.77
N PHE A 288 2.62 14.19 16.61
CA PHE A 288 1.46 13.40 16.23
C PHE A 288 0.23 13.95 16.95
N LEU A 289 -0.81 14.30 16.19
CA LEU A 289 -2.10 14.74 16.69
C LEU A 289 -3.19 13.70 16.35
N ASN A 290 -3.79 13.08 17.37
CA ASN A 290 -5.06 12.38 17.19
C ASN A 290 -6.18 13.42 17.26
N GLU A 291 -6.75 13.79 16.12
CA GLU A 291 -7.75 14.85 16.01
C GLU A 291 -9.12 14.38 16.52
N SER A 292 -10.03 15.33 16.73
CA SER A 292 -11.43 15.00 17.01
C SER A 292 -12.03 14.19 15.86
N GLY A 293 -12.58 13.01 16.19
CA GLY A 293 -13.05 11.99 15.25
C GLY A 293 -12.03 10.89 14.97
N GLY A 294 -10.75 11.08 15.32
CA GLY A 294 -9.73 10.04 15.24
C GLY A 294 -9.90 8.99 16.33
N VAL A 295 -9.81 7.71 15.94
CA VAL A 295 -9.86 6.54 16.82
C VAL A 295 -8.52 5.83 16.77
N ILE A 296 -8.00 5.48 17.94
CA ILE A 296 -6.82 4.61 18.09
C ILE A 296 -7.24 3.38 18.88
N GLU A 297 -7.23 2.24 18.19
CA GLU A 297 -7.36 0.91 18.78
C GLU A 297 -5.97 0.29 18.85
N ALA A 298 -5.42 0.14 20.05
CA ALA A 298 -4.03 -0.24 20.17
C ALA A 298 -3.79 -1.29 21.26
N THR A 299 -2.86 -2.18 20.96
CA THR A 299 -2.17 -3.05 21.91
C THR A 299 -0.66 -2.94 21.66
N GLY A 300 0.16 -3.65 22.42
CA GLY A 300 1.60 -3.61 22.24
C GLY A 300 2.22 -2.29 22.72
N THR A 301 3.10 -1.67 21.93
CA THR A 301 3.87 -0.49 22.35
C THR A 301 3.87 0.64 21.33
N TRP A 302 3.49 1.84 21.75
CA TRP A 302 3.81 3.07 21.04
C TRP A 302 5.05 3.72 21.66
N ASN A 303 6.08 3.92 20.84
CA ASN A 303 7.27 4.64 21.22
C ASN A 303 7.21 6.07 20.72
N LEU A 304 6.97 6.99 21.66
CA LEU A 304 6.78 8.42 21.46
C LEU A 304 7.97 9.25 21.97
N ASN A 305 9.09 8.62 22.36
CA ASN A 305 10.25 9.33 22.93
C ASN A 305 10.89 10.37 21.97
N SER A 306 10.49 10.38 20.69
CA SER A 306 11.02 11.28 19.66
C SER A 306 9.92 12.06 18.94
N THR A 307 8.75 12.23 19.55
CA THR A 307 7.64 13.02 18.99
C THR A 307 6.79 13.63 20.11
N ALA A 308 6.21 14.80 19.89
CA ALA A 308 5.16 15.31 20.77
C ALA A 308 3.83 14.65 20.39
N PHE A 309 3.09 14.11 21.36
CA PHE A 309 1.81 13.48 21.12
C PHE A 309 0.69 14.17 21.88
N THR A 310 -0.38 14.51 21.15
CA THR A 310 -1.58 15.10 21.71
C THR A 310 -2.80 14.40 21.14
N SER A 311 -3.81 14.17 21.97
CA SER A 311 -5.09 13.63 21.53
C SER A 311 -6.23 14.59 21.82
N SER A 312 -7.18 14.61 20.90
CA SER A 312 -8.54 15.15 21.00
C SER A 312 -9.57 14.13 20.49
N GLY A 313 -9.14 12.87 20.32
CA GLY A 313 -9.97 11.77 19.81
C GLY A 313 -10.06 10.62 20.81
N ILE A 314 -10.53 9.47 20.32
CA ILE A 314 -10.87 8.28 21.11
C ILE A 314 -9.68 7.33 21.16
N PHE A 315 -9.40 6.82 22.35
CA PHE A 315 -8.49 5.71 22.60
C PHE A 315 -9.33 4.52 23.07
N SER A 316 -9.15 3.35 22.47
CA SER A 316 -9.80 2.10 22.88
C SER A 316 -8.72 1.01 22.89
N PRO A 317 -8.05 0.76 24.03
CA PRO A 317 -7.08 -0.34 24.13
C PRO A 317 -7.74 -1.65 23.67
N GLY A 318 -7.11 -2.40 22.77
CA GLY A 318 -7.68 -3.66 22.27
C GLY A 318 -8.88 -3.55 21.31
N GLY A 319 -9.60 -2.44 21.32
CA GLY A 319 -10.87 -2.26 20.62
C GLY A 319 -12.06 -2.62 21.52
N GLN A 320 -13.26 -2.17 21.15
CA GLN A 320 -14.45 -2.34 22.00
C GLN A 320 -14.76 -3.80 22.34
N GLY A 321 -14.98 -4.06 23.63
CA GLY A 321 -15.31 -5.37 24.17
C GLY A 321 -14.12 -6.32 24.29
N ILE A 322 -12.88 -5.84 24.12
CA ILE A 322 -11.66 -6.66 24.12
C ILE A 322 -10.65 -6.05 25.07
N ALA A 323 -10.62 -6.56 26.30
CA ALA A 323 -9.62 -6.17 27.29
C ALA A 323 -8.19 -6.35 26.77
N ALA A 324 -7.38 -5.29 26.83
CA ALA A 324 -6.00 -5.32 26.39
C ALA A 324 -5.06 -4.37 27.15
N SER A 325 -3.76 -4.62 26.96
CA SER A 325 -2.70 -3.73 27.44
C SER A 325 -2.08 -2.94 26.30
N TRP A 326 -1.99 -1.63 26.47
CA TRP A 326 -1.30 -0.72 25.56
C TRP A 326 -0.21 0.06 26.29
N THR A 327 1.04 -0.11 25.87
CA THR A 327 2.17 0.62 26.44
C THR A 327 2.49 1.85 25.60
N ILE A 328 2.68 2.99 26.26
CA ILE A 328 3.13 4.25 25.66
C ILE A 328 4.45 4.64 26.33
N THR A 329 5.54 4.68 25.57
CA THR A 329 6.81 5.24 26.08
C THR A 329 6.95 6.69 25.65
N GLY A 330 7.19 7.57 26.62
CA GLY A 330 7.12 9.01 26.43
C GLY A 330 5.96 9.64 27.20
N SER A 331 5.65 10.90 26.88
CA SER A 331 4.57 11.65 27.54
C SER A 331 3.28 11.59 26.72
N LEU A 332 2.14 11.70 27.40
CA LEU A 332 0.80 11.69 26.81
C LEU A 332 0.05 12.95 27.22
N THR A 333 -0.50 13.68 26.25
CA THR A 333 -1.39 14.82 26.51
C THR A 333 -2.77 14.53 25.92
N LEU A 334 -3.77 14.48 26.79
CA LEU A 334 -5.19 14.38 26.45
C LEU A 334 -5.82 15.76 26.60
N THR A 335 -6.57 16.19 25.59
CA THR A 335 -7.32 17.45 25.66
C THR A 335 -8.71 17.21 26.24
N SER A 336 -9.48 18.28 26.49
CA SER A 336 -10.87 18.19 26.95
C SER A 336 -11.83 17.50 25.97
N LEU A 337 -11.37 17.18 24.75
CA LEU A 337 -12.13 16.44 23.73
C LEU A 337 -11.74 14.96 23.66
N SER A 338 -10.70 14.55 24.41
CA SER A 338 -10.27 13.15 24.43
C SER A 338 -11.27 12.25 25.13
N GLU A 339 -11.30 11.00 24.72
CA GLU A 339 -12.03 9.94 25.40
C GLU A 339 -11.15 8.70 25.47
N ILE A 340 -11.01 8.11 26.66
CA ILE A 340 -10.52 6.74 26.81
C ILE A 340 -11.73 5.85 27.03
N GLN A 341 -11.96 4.93 26.09
CA GLN A 341 -12.93 3.84 26.21
C GLN A 341 -12.23 2.65 26.84
N CYS A 342 -12.80 2.12 27.91
CA CYS A 342 -12.19 1.09 28.73
C CYS A 342 -13.18 -0.07 28.97
N ASP A 343 -12.72 -1.29 28.73
CA ASP A 343 -13.48 -2.51 28.98
C ASP A 343 -13.13 -3.08 30.36
N LEU A 344 -14.16 -3.44 31.14
CA LEU A 344 -14.04 -4.04 32.47
C LEU A 344 -14.74 -5.42 32.53
N GLY A 345 -14.00 -6.49 32.23
CA GLY A 345 -14.47 -7.88 32.25
C GLY A 345 -14.01 -8.72 33.45
N GLY A 346 -13.18 -8.15 34.34
CA GLY A 346 -12.65 -8.83 35.53
C GLY A 346 -11.67 -7.97 36.31
N THR A 347 -10.66 -8.58 36.94
CA THR A 347 -9.72 -7.90 37.85
C THR A 347 -8.25 -7.98 37.40
N GLN A 348 -7.96 -8.70 36.32
CA GLN A 348 -6.61 -8.80 35.76
C GLN A 348 -6.38 -7.78 34.63
N ALA A 349 -5.44 -6.85 34.86
CA ALA A 349 -5.09 -5.82 33.89
C ALA A 349 -4.57 -6.42 32.57
N GLY A 350 -5.03 -5.87 31.45
CA GLY A 350 -4.64 -6.23 30.10
C GLY A 350 -5.12 -7.59 29.60
N ALA A 351 -5.80 -8.37 30.44
CA ALA A 351 -6.37 -9.68 30.09
C ALA A 351 -7.88 -9.74 30.36
N GLU A 352 -8.34 -9.09 31.43
CA GLU A 352 -9.75 -9.01 31.81
C GLU A 352 -10.26 -7.57 31.87
N PHE A 353 -9.37 -6.57 31.95
CA PHE A 353 -9.77 -5.17 31.77
C PHE A 353 -8.68 -4.37 31.05
N ASP A 354 -9.05 -3.24 30.46
CA ASP A 354 -8.12 -2.39 29.72
C ASP A 354 -7.09 -1.67 30.59
N GLN A 355 -5.85 -1.65 30.11
CA GLN A 355 -4.80 -0.87 30.75
C GLN A 355 -3.91 -0.14 29.75
N ILE A 356 -3.76 1.16 29.96
CA ILE A 356 -2.80 2.02 29.28
C ILE A 356 -1.62 2.28 30.22
N ASN A 357 -0.42 1.88 29.79
CA ASN A 357 0.81 2.00 30.56
C ASN A 357 1.71 3.09 30.00
N VAL A 358 1.72 4.28 30.61
CA VAL A 358 2.52 5.43 30.16
C VAL A 358 3.81 5.52 30.97
N SER A 359 4.97 5.59 30.32
CA SER A 359 6.25 5.69 31.04
C SER A 359 6.59 7.12 31.50
N GLY A 360 6.03 8.13 30.84
CA GLY A 360 6.32 9.55 31.05
C GLY A 360 5.24 10.29 31.83
N VAL A 361 5.18 11.60 31.59
CA VAL A 361 4.19 12.49 32.21
C VAL A 361 2.86 12.36 31.45
N VAL A 362 1.76 12.36 32.19
CA VAL A 362 0.42 12.49 31.62
C VAL A 362 -0.17 13.86 31.97
N ASP A 363 -0.74 14.51 30.96
CA ASP A 363 -1.67 15.63 31.11
C ASP A 363 -3.04 15.07 30.70
N LEU A 364 -3.85 14.76 31.71
CA LEU A 364 -5.17 14.16 31.53
C LEU A 364 -6.21 15.26 31.30
N GLY A 365 -7.20 14.94 30.48
CA GLY A 365 -8.33 15.78 30.16
C GLY A 365 -9.38 14.92 29.47
N GLY A 366 -10.58 15.48 29.26
CA GLY A 366 -11.66 14.78 28.60
C GLY A 366 -12.27 13.68 29.48
N VAL A 367 -12.77 12.61 28.86
CA VAL A 367 -13.61 11.62 29.53
C VAL A 367 -12.90 10.26 29.63
N LEU A 368 -12.94 9.65 30.81
CA LEU A 368 -12.74 8.21 30.97
C LEU A 368 -14.12 7.52 30.93
N HIS A 369 -14.38 6.77 29.87
CA HIS A 369 -15.63 6.02 29.68
C HIS A 369 -15.35 4.53 29.84
N CYS A 370 -15.94 3.91 30.86
CA CYS A 370 -15.70 2.49 31.14
C CYS A 370 -17.00 1.70 31.12
N GLU A 371 -17.00 0.55 30.44
CA GLU A 371 -18.15 -0.35 30.33
C GLU A 371 -17.85 -1.72 30.95
N LEU A 372 -18.86 -2.34 31.54
CA LEU A 372 -18.74 -3.72 32.02
C LEU A 372 -18.90 -4.69 30.86
N THR A 373 -17.94 -5.59 30.69
CA THR A 373 -17.94 -6.62 29.65
C THR A 373 -18.01 -8.02 30.26
N ASP A 374 -18.22 -9.04 29.43
CA ASP A 374 -18.22 -10.47 29.84
C ASP A 374 -19.14 -10.84 31.02
N GLY A 375 -20.18 -10.03 31.28
CA GLY A 375 -21.10 -10.22 32.41
C GLY A 375 -20.46 -9.95 33.77
N PHE A 376 -19.35 -9.20 33.81
CA PHE A 376 -18.67 -8.83 35.04
C PHE A 376 -19.60 -8.04 35.97
N VAL A 377 -19.60 -8.42 37.24
CA VAL A 377 -20.34 -7.73 38.30
C VAL A 377 -19.32 -7.31 39.36
N PRO A 378 -18.91 -6.03 39.37
CA PRO A 378 -17.95 -5.54 40.36
C PRO A 378 -18.46 -5.74 41.78
N ILE A 379 -17.56 -6.13 42.69
CA ILE A 379 -17.85 -6.17 44.12
C ILE A 379 -17.24 -4.96 44.82
N ILE A 380 -17.79 -4.59 45.97
CA ILE A 380 -17.27 -3.47 46.76
C ILE A 380 -15.82 -3.77 47.14
N GLY A 381 -14.92 -2.86 46.77
CA GLY A 381 -13.49 -2.95 47.03
C GLY A 381 -12.65 -3.34 45.81
N ASP A 382 -13.28 -3.73 44.71
CA ASP A 382 -12.57 -3.87 43.43
C ASP A 382 -11.99 -2.52 42.99
N SER A 383 -10.79 -2.55 42.43
CA SER A 383 -10.17 -1.38 41.83
C SER A 383 -9.48 -1.73 40.52
N HIS A 384 -9.60 -0.82 39.55
CA HIS A 384 -9.11 -1.00 38.20
C HIS A 384 -8.18 0.17 37.87
N LEU A 385 -6.89 -0.12 37.78
CA LEU A 385 -5.90 0.89 37.42
C LEU A 385 -5.80 0.98 35.89
N ILE A 386 -6.65 1.84 35.30
CA ILE A 386 -6.78 1.98 33.85
C ILE A 386 -5.56 2.66 33.21
N VAL A 387 -5.03 3.71 33.85
CA VAL A 387 -3.87 4.42 33.33
C VAL A 387 -2.75 4.42 34.37
N THR A 388 -1.59 3.89 34.01
CA THR A 388 -0.36 4.02 34.80
C THR A 388 0.53 5.10 34.19
N TYR A 389 1.24 5.84 35.04
CA TYR A 389 2.09 6.95 34.63
C TYR A 389 3.16 7.25 35.68
N SER A 390 4.20 7.99 35.28
CA SER A 390 5.22 8.45 36.24
C SER A 390 4.76 9.66 37.05
N THR A 391 4.07 10.61 36.42
CA THR A 391 3.46 11.78 37.07
C THR A 391 2.27 12.25 36.24
N ALA A 392 1.18 12.61 36.91
CA ALA A 392 0.05 13.32 36.31
C ALA A 392 0.13 14.82 36.63
N THR A 393 -0.25 15.65 35.68
CA THR A 393 -0.30 17.11 35.82
C THR A 393 -1.72 17.68 35.95
N SER A 394 -2.72 16.82 35.75
CA SER A 394 -4.16 17.11 35.66
C SER A 394 -4.94 15.78 35.80
N ASP A 395 -6.26 15.88 35.94
CA ASP A 395 -7.20 14.75 36.05
C ASP A 395 -8.13 14.70 34.83
N PHE A 396 -8.87 13.59 34.65
CA PHE A 396 -9.98 13.56 33.69
C PHE A 396 -11.06 14.59 34.05
N ASP A 397 -11.70 15.18 33.05
CA ASP A 397 -12.82 16.10 33.24
C ASP A 397 -14.08 15.37 33.72
N ALA A 398 -14.24 14.10 33.34
CA ALA A 398 -15.33 13.24 33.79
C ALA A 398 -14.98 11.74 33.72
N ILE A 399 -15.67 10.95 34.55
CA ILE A 399 -15.71 9.49 34.47
C ILE A 399 -17.17 9.09 34.19
N THR A 400 -17.40 8.21 33.21
CA THR A 400 -18.74 7.79 32.77
C THR A 400 -18.79 6.29 32.45
N GLY A 401 -19.98 5.76 32.15
CA GLY A 401 -20.19 4.37 31.73
C GLY A 401 -20.51 3.37 32.85
N LEU A 402 -20.29 3.77 34.11
CA LEU A 402 -20.60 2.96 35.30
C LEU A 402 -21.74 3.59 36.12
N ASP A 403 -22.56 2.75 36.77
CA ASP A 403 -23.66 3.19 37.64
C ASP A 403 -23.17 4.04 38.82
N SER A 404 -24.05 4.91 39.33
CA SER A 404 -23.77 5.77 40.48
C SER A 404 -23.42 4.92 41.72
N GLY A 405 -22.13 4.88 42.07
CA GLY A 405 -21.62 4.04 43.17
C GLY A 405 -20.20 3.50 42.91
N VAL A 406 -19.74 3.53 41.65
CA VAL A 406 -18.33 3.38 41.30
C VAL A 406 -17.66 4.75 41.39
N THR A 407 -16.58 4.86 42.16
CA THR A 407 -15.83 6.10 42.41
C THR A 407 -14.42 6.02 41.91
#